data_AF-A0A2N3FMZ5-F1
#
_entry.id   AF-A0A2N3FMZ5-F1
#
_cell.length_a   1.000
_cell.length_b   1.000
_cell.length_c   1.000
_cell.angle_alpha   90.00
_cell.angle_beta   90.00
_cell.angle_gamma   90.00
#
_symmetry.space_group_name_H-M   'P 1'
#
loop_
_entity.id
_entity.type
_entity.pdbx_description
1 polymer ?
#
loop_
_entity_poly.entity_id
_entity_poly.type
_entity_poly.pdbx_seq_one_letter_code
_entity_poly.pdbx_strand_id
1 'polypeptide(L)'
;MTGEAAPSVRPRLASRLLVAAAVLVGLLAGVGGTLAATAWLERPLASTSHAPVATPLLTADGTAIGSAGLATLSGRSYLVLNVTSGKPGITYECLLVGADGSRTSGGSWTLSDDYGTGHASGSWLVPITGDAPAGVELVGPSGAVWSHGSF
;
A
#
# COMPACT_ATOMS: atom_id res chain seq x y z
N MET A 1 46.83 39.40 -71.75
CA MET A 1 46.06 38.17 -71.53
C MET A 1 46.05 37.90 -70.03
N THR A 2 44.84 37.94 -69.48
CA THR A 2 44.32 37.52 -68.15
C THR A 2 45.28 36.91 -67.13
N GLY A 3 45.33 37.51 -65.93
CA GLY A 3 45.99 36.99 -64.74
C GLY A 3 45.14 36.02 -63.92
N GLU A 4 45.85 35.06 -63.33
CA GLU A 4 45.54 33.99 -62.38
C GLU A 4 44.35 34.21 -61.41
N ALA A 5 43.52 33.18 -61.26
CA ALA A 5 42.47 33.08 -60.24
C ALA A 5 43.06 32.64 -58.88
N ALA A 6 42.71 33.35 -57.80
CA ALA A 6 43.05 32.95 -56.44
C ALA A 6 42.03 31.92 -55.89
N PRO A 7 42.47 30.84 -55.21
CA PRO A 7 41.56 29.84 -54.64
C PRO A 7 40.92 30.36 -53.36
N SER A 8 39.58 30.45 -53.33
CA SER A 8 38.83 30.74 -52.12
C SER A 8 38.74 29.48 -51.24
N VAL A 9 39.69 29.34 -50.31
CA VAL A 9 39.59 28.37 -49.21
C VAL A 9 38.58 28.90 -48.19
N ARG A 10 37.48 28.16 -47.94
CA ARG A 10 36.90 27.93 -46.59
C ARG A 10 35.65 27.05 -46.65
N PRO A 11 35.72 25.81 -46.11
CA PRO A 11 34.53 25.17 -45.56
C PRO A 11 34.77 24.47 -44.20
N ARG A 12 35.81 24.84 -43.44
CA ARG A 12 36.18 24.11 -42.19
C ARG A 12 35.30 24.44 -40.99
N LEU A 13 34.70 25.63 -40.93
CA LEU A 13 33.87 26.08 -39.79
C LEU A 13 32.44 25.52 -39.85
N ALA A 14 31.84 25.49 -41.04
CA ALA A 14 30.51 24.93 -41.24
C ALA A 14 30.44 23.43 -40.90
N SER A 15 31.48 22.67 -41.26
CA SER A 15 31.58 21.25 -40.94
C SER A 15 31.68 20.99 -39.43
N ARG A 16 32.40 21.82 -38.67
CA ARG A 16 32.50 21.70 -37.20
C ARG A 16 31.18 22.00 -36.49
N LEU A 17 30.42 22.97 -36.99
CA LEU A 17 29.10 23.30 -36.46
C LEU A 17 28.07 22.20 -36.71
N LEU A 18 28.12 21.56 -37.88
CA LEU A 18 27.25 20.42 -38.21
C LEU A 18 27.56 19.19 -37.36
N VAL A 19 28.83 18.90 -37.11
CA VAL A 19 29.22 17.80 -36.21
C VAL A 19 28.77 18.09 -34.77
N ALA A 20 28.94 19.31 -34.28
CA ALA A 20 28.46 19.69 -32.95
C ALA A 20 26.93 19.58 -32.83
N ALA A 21 26.19 20.01 -33.86
CA ALA A 21 24.73 19.87 -33.91
C ALA A 21 24.30 18.39 -33.92
N ALA A 22 24.96 17.54 -34.71
CA ALA A 22 24.67 16.11 -34.76
C ALA A 22 24.94 15.41 -33.41
N VAL A 23 26.02 15.78 -32.72
CA VAL A 23 26.34 15.28 -31.37
C VAL A 23 25.30 15.72 -30.34
N LEU A 24 24.86 16.98 -30.39
CA LEU A 24 23.81 17.49 -29.49
C LEU A 24 22.47 16.80 -29.72
N VAL A 25 22.07 16.58 -30.97
CA VAL A 25 20.84 15.87 -31.30
C VAL A 25 20.93 14.41 -30.85
N GLY A 26 22.07 13.75 -31.06
CA GLY A 26 22.32 12.39 -30.57
C GLY A 26 22.26 12.29 -29.05
N LEU A 27 22.84 13.25 -28.33
CA LEU A 27 22.80 13.32 -26.87
C LEU A 27 21.38 13.59 -26.34
N LEU A 28 20.64 14.51 -26.95
CA LEU A 28 19.26 14.82 -26.56
C LEU A 28 18.32 13.64 -26.83
N ALA A 29 18.46 12.96 -27.96
CA ALA A 29 17.67 11.76 -28.28
C ALA A 29 18.04 10.57 -27.39
N GLY A 30 19.33 10.39 -27.08
CA GLY A 30 19.82 9.34 -26.18
C GLY A 30 19.34 9.57 -24.75
N VAL A 31 19.77 10.67 -24.12
CA VAL A 31 19.45 10.97 -22.70
C VAL A 31 17.95 11.20 -22.50
N GLY A 32 17.29 11.91 -23.42
CA GLY A 32 15.84 12.12 -23.38
C GLY A 32 15.07 10.81 -23.58
N GLY A 33 15.56 9.93 -24.46
CA GLY A 33 14.97 8.61 -24.69
C GLY A 33 15.05 7.68 -23.48
N THR A 34 16.21 7.64 -22.79
CA THR A 34 16.34 6.83 -21.57
C THR A 34 15.48 7.39 -20.43
N LEU A 35 15.47 8.71 -20.21
CA LEU A 35 14.65 9.32 -19.16
C LEU A 35 13.14 9.19 -19.43
N ALA A 36 12.72 9.30 -20.69
CA ALA A 36 11.33 9.08 -21.05
C ALA A 36 10.93 7.60 -20.88
N ALA A 37 11.81 6.67 -21.23
CA ALA A 37 11.57 5.23 -21.06
C ALA A 37 11.49 4.85 -19.58
N THR A 38 12.38 5.37 -18.72
CA THR A 38 12.30 5.12 -17.27
C THR A 38 11.05 5.74 -16.68
N ALA A 39 10.70 6.98 -17.04
CA ALA A 39 9.47 7.62 -16.57
C ALA A 39 8.18 6.89 -17.00
N TRP A 40 8.21 6.14 -18.12
CA TRP A 40 7.06 5.37 -18.60
C TRP A 40 6.95 3.99 -17.93
N LEU A 41 8.10 3.35 -17.63
CA LEU A 41 8.19 2.10 -16.86
C LEU A 41 7.96 2.32 -15.36
N GLU A 42 8.37 3.49 -14.85
CA GLU A 42 8.18 3.96 -13.47
C GLU A 42 6.93 4.85 -13.36
N ARG A 43 5.96 4.70 -14.28
CA ARG A 43 4.62 5.25 -14.03
C ARG A 43 4.23 4.69 -12.66
N PRO A 44 4.07 5.53 -11.62
CA PRO A 44 3.65 5.04 -10.33
C PRO A 44 2.37 4.27 -10.61
N LEU A 45 2.34 2.99 -10.25
CA LEU A 45 1.07 2.27 -10.17
C LEU A 45 0.15 3.23 -9.45
N ALA A 46 -0.95 3.62 -10.11
CA ALA A 46 -1.92 4.53 -9.52
C ALA A 46 -2.09 4.06 -8.09
N SER A 47 -1.62 4.86 -7.12
CA SER A 47 -1.77 4.55 -5.72
C SER A 47 -3.25 4.34 -5.54
N THR A 48 -3.67 3.08 -5.42
CA THR A 48 -5.06 2.76 -5.18
C THR A 48 -5.38 3.44 -3.86
N SER A 49 -6.22 4.44 -4.03
CA SER A 49 -6.84 5.31 -3.05
C SER A 49 -7.13 4.60 -1.73
N HIS A 50 -6.92 5.35 -0.65
CA HIS A 50 -7.14 5.00 0.76
C HIS A 50 -6.17 3.95 1.32
N ALA A 51 -5.21 4.41 2.13
CA ALA A 51 -4.80 3.58 3.26
C ALA A 51 -6.11 3.27 4.02
N PRO A 52 -6.45 1.99 4.27
CA PRO A 52 -7.55 1.70 5.16
C PRO A 52 -7.20 2.38 6.47
N VAL A 53 -8.02 3.32 6.93
CA VAL A 53 -7.81 3.94 8.23
C VAL A 53 -7.99 2.82 9.22
N ALA A 54 -6.88 2.26 9.70
CA ALA A 54 -6.92 1.24 10.72
C ALA A 54 -7.51 1.88 11.97
N THR A 55 -8.64 1.35 12.43
CA THR A 55 -9.29 1.78 13.66
C THR A 55 -8.67 1.05 14.84
N PRO A 56 -8.46 1.70 16.00
CA PRO A 56 -8.01 1.00 17.19
C PRO A 56 -9.06 0.01 17.67
N LEU A 57 -8.60 -1.14 18.17
CA LEU A 57 -9.42 -2.05 18.96
C LEU A 57 -9.33 -1.62 20.42
N LEU A 58 -10.46 -1.24 21.00
CA LEU A 58 -10.55 -0.72 22.35
C LEU A 58 -11.29 -1.71 23.23
N THR A 59 -10.82 -1.91 24.47
CA THR A 59 -11.57 -2.61 25.51
C THR A 59 -12.64 -1.70 26.13
N ALA A 60 -13.50 -2.25 26.98
CA ALA A 60 -14.59 -1.50 27.61
C ALA A 60 -14.12 -0.28 28.45
N ASP A 61 -12.90 -0.30 28.95
CA ASP A 61 -12.25 0.81 29.67
C ASP A 61 -11.50 1.80 28.76
N GLY A 62 -11.54 1.58 27.43
CA GLY A 62 -10.87 2.42 26.43
C GLY A 62 -9.40 2.06 26.17
N THR A 63 -8.87 0.99 26.76
CA THR A 63 -7.49 0.56 26.50
C THR A 63 -7.35 0.01 25.08
N ALA A 64 -6.37 0.50 24.33
CA ALA A 64 -6.08 0.00 22.99
C ALA A 64 -5.32 -1.35 23.07
N ILE A 65 -5.88 -2.38 22.43
CA ILE A 65 -5.32 -3.75 22.42
C ILE A 65 -4.90 -4.21 21.03
N GLY A 66 -5.03 -3.35 20.03
CA GLY A 66 -4.76 -3.70 18.64
C GLY A 66 -5.38 -2.74 17.64
N SER A 67 -5.54 -3.21 16.42
CA SER A 67 -6.16 -2.47 15.33
C SER A 67 -6.94 -3.38 14.39
N ALA A 68 -7.86 -2.77 13.67
CA ALA A 68 -8.68 -3.39 12.65
C ALA A 68 -8.72 -2.49 11.40
N GLY A 69 -8.67 -3.06 10.20
CA GLY A 69 -8.73 -2.26 8.97
C GLY A 69 -9.24 -3.07 7.78
N LEU A 70 -9.81 -2.41 6.79
CA LEU A 70 -10.38 -3.06 5.62
C LEU A 70 -9.37 -3.11 4.47
N ALA A 71 -8.94 -4.28 4.02
CA ALA A 71 -8.01 -4.43 2.90
C ALA A 71 -8.68 -5.13 1.71
N THR A 72 -8.18 -4.84 0.51
CA THR A 72 -8.52 -5.63 -0.68
C THR A 72 -7.30 -6.43 -1.11
N LEU A 73 -7.44 -7.74 -1.22
CA LEU A 73 -6.40 -8.65 -1.68
C LEU A 73 -6.94 -9.48 -2.85
N SER A 74 -6.29 -9.38 -4.01
CA SER A 74 -6.68 -10.10 -5.24
C SER A 74 -8.15 -9.91 -5.62
N GLY A 75 -8.68 -8.69 -5.46
CA GLY A 75 -10.07 -8.33 -5.79
C GLY A 75 -11.11 -8.77 -4.76
N ARG A 76 -10.69 -9.32 -3.60
CA ARG A 76 -11.58 -9.70 -2.50
C ARG A 76 -11.35 -8.81 -1.29
N SER A 77 -12.43 -8.45 -0.60
CA SER A 77 -12.38 -7.64 0.61
C SER A 77 -12.12 -8.49 1.85
N TYR A 78 -11.27 -7.98 2.73
CA TYR A 78 -10.89 -8.59 3.99
C TYR A 78 -10.90 -7.55 5.09
N LEU A 79 -11.23 -7.99 6.29
CA LEU A 79 -10.84 -7.30 7.51
C LEU A 79 -9.46 -7.83 7.92
N VAL A 80 -8.50 -6.93 8.08
CA VAL A 80 -7.22 -7.19 8.74
C VAL A 80 -7.43 -6.93 10.23
N LEU A 81 -7.29 -7.98 11.03
CA LEU A 81 -7.40 -7.91 12.49
C LEU A 81 -6.00 -8.10 13.07
N ASN A 82 -5.58 -7.20 13.96
CA ASN A 82 -4.31 -7.31 14.66
C ASN A 82 -4.52 -7.07 16.15
N VAL A 83 -4.24 -8.06 16.98
CA VAL A 83 -4.28 -7.96 18.45
C VAL A 83 -2.86 -8.00 18.98
N THR A 84 -2.49 -7.00 19.78
CA THR A 84 -1.14 -6.86 20.35
C THR A 84 -1.09 -7.14 21.84
N SER A 85 -2.23 -7.07 22.54
CA SER A 85 -2.28 -7.34 23.98
C SER A 85 -3.60 -8.00 24.37
N GLY A 86 -3.59 -9.32 24.49
CA GLY A 86 -4.69 -10.11 25.03
C GLY A 86 -4.26 -11.06 26.12
N LYS A 87 -5.25 -11.63 26.82
CA LYS A 87 -5.00 -12.69 27.80
C LYS A 87 -4.63 -14.00 27.09
N PRO A 88 -3.47 -14.62 27.39
CA PRO A 88 -3.08 -15.89 26.78
C PRO A 88 -4.06 -17.02 27.07
N GLY A 89 -4.23 -17.91 26.09
CA GLY A 89 -5.09 -19.10 26.17
C GLY A 89 -6.58 -18.80 26.06
N ILE A 90 -6.98 -17.55 25.83
CA ILE A 90 -8.39 -17.20 25.65
C ILE A 90 -8.75 -17.25 24.17
N THR A 91 -9.85 -17.95 23.89
CA THR A 91 -10.50 -17.95 22.57
C THR A 91 -11.45 -16.76 22.47
N TYR A 92 -11.29 -15.97 21.42
CA TYR A 92 -12.20 -14.90 21.08
C TYR A 92 -12.90 -15.21 19.76
N GLU A 93 -14.18 -14.88 19.68
CA GLU A 93 -14.90 -14.80 18.42
C GLU A 93 -14.84 -13.38 17.88
N CYS A 94 -14.50 -13.24 16.60
CA CYS A 94 -14.59 -11.98 15.88
C CYS A 94 -15.95 -11.89 15.20
N LEU A 95 -16.70 -10.84 15.49
CA LEU A 95 -17.96 -10.52 14.86
C LEU A 95 -17.78 -9.28 13.97
N LEU A 96 -18.15 -9.41 12.71
CA LEU A 96 -18.31 -8.29 11.78
C LEU A 96 -19.68 -7.65 12.04
N VAL A 97 -19.70 -6.36 12.32
CA VAL A 97 -20.93 -5.62 12.63
C VAL A 97 -21.32 -4.77 11.42
N GLY A 98 -22.49 -5.03 10.85
CA GLY A 98 -23.06 -4.24 9.75
C GLY A 98 -23.59 -2.89 10.22
N ALA A 99 -23.79 -1.96 9.28
CA ALA A 99 -24.38 -0.64 9.57
C ALA A 99 -25.83 -0.73 10.09
N ASP A 100 -26.52 -1.83 9.80
CA ASP A 100 -27.85 -2.19 10.30
C ASP A 100 -27.82 -2.85 11.69
N GLY A 101 -26.63 -3.04 12.27
CA GLY A 101 -26.43 -3.75 13.54
C GLY A 101 -26.43 -5.27 13.41
N SER A 102 -26.52 -5.82 12.19
CA SER A 102 -26.35 -7.25 11.96
C SER A 102 -24.95 -7.71 12.39
N ARG A 103 -24.86 -8.94 12.89
CA ARG A 103 -23.59 -9.53 13.36
C ARG A 103 -23.33 -10.83 12.59
N THR A 104 -22.19 -10.88 11.92
CA THR A 104 -21.74 -12.08 11.20
C THR A 104 -20.41 -12.55 11.76
N SER A 105 -20.27 -13.86 11.97
CA SER A 105 -19.01 -14.41 12.47
C SER A 105 -17.89 -14.26 11.42
N GLY A 106 -16.80 -13.62 11.84
CA GLY A 106 -15.56 -13.49 11.09
C GLY A 106 -14.55 -14.60 11.38
N GLY A 107 -14.84 -15.45 12.37
CA GLY A 107 -13.98 -16.54 12.81
C GLY A 107 -13.67 -16.49 14.30
N SER A 108 -12.99 -17.52 14.79
CA SER A 108 -12.61 -17.63 16.19
C SER A 108 -11.18 -18.15 16.32
N TRP A 109 -10.40 -17.52 17.20
CA TRP A 109 -9.00 -17.85 17.43
C TRP A 109 -8.66 -17.78 18.91
N THR A 110 -7.76 -18.67 19.33
CA THR A 110 -7.14 -18.63 20.65
C THR A 110 -5.89 -17.78 20.59
N LEU A 111 -5.78 -16.78 21.47
CA LEU A 111 -4.56 -15.97 21.56
C LEU A 111 -3.46 -16.76 22.28
N SER A 112 -2.29 -16.83 21.66
CA SER A 112 -1.08 -17.43 22.20
C SER A 112 -0.05 -16.37 22.59
N ASP A 113 0.70 -16.63 23.66
CA ASP A 113 1.89 -15.86 24.03
C ASP A 113 3.13 -16.54 23.47
N ASP A 114 3.21 -16.62 22.13
CA ASP A 114 4.30 -17.32 21.45
C ASP A 114 5.67 -16.68 21.70
N TYR A 115 5.68 -15.43 22.19
CA TYR A 115 6.87 -14.66 22.49
C TYR A 115 7.24 -14.62 23.98
N GLY A 116 6.45 -15.24 24.86
CA GLY A 116 6.74 -15.31 26.30
C GLY A 116 6.73 -13.96 27.03
N THR A 117 5.93 -13.00 26.56
CA THR A 117 5.86 -11.62 27.08
C THR A 117 4.85 -11.45 28.21
N GLY A 118 4.06 -12.48 28.51
CA GLY A 118 2.90 -12.41 29.41
C GLY A 118 1.64 -11.88 28.73
N HIS A 119 1.74 -11.43 27.48
CA HIS A 119 0.64 -10.94 26.66
C HIS A 119 0.55 -11.73 25.37
N ALA A 120 -0.67 -12.14 25.02
CA ALA A 120 -0.89 -12.86 23.78
C ALA A 120 -1.21 -11.89 22.63
N SER A 121 -0.75 -12.25 21.43
CA SER A 121 -0.92 -11.45 20.22
C SER A 121 -1.30 -12.33 19.03
N GLY A 122 -1.74 -11.71 17.94
CA GLY A 122 -2.00 -12.41 16.70
C GLY A 122 -2.58 -11.52 15.62
N SER A 123 -2.46 -11.96 14.37
CA SER A 123 -2.97 -11.25 13.21
C SER A 123 -3.72 -12.20 12.29
N TRP A 124 -4.88 -11.77 11.81
CA TRP A 124 -5.75 -12.57 10.95
C TRP A 124 -6.31 -11.76 9.80
N LEU A 125 -6.57 -12.46 8.69
CA LEU A 125 -7.38 -11.96 7.59
C LEU A 125 -8.76 -12.61 7.68
N VAL A 126 -9.76 -11.78 7.84
CA VAL A 126 -11.17 -12.18 7.94
C VAL A 126 -11.83 -11.88 6.60
N PRO A 127 -12.26 -12.89 5.83
CA PRO A 127 -12.99 -12.67 4.59
C PRO A 127 -14.28 -11.91 4.85
N ILE A 128 -14.55 -10.87 4.06
CA ILE A 128 -15.82 -10.15 4.10
C ILE A 128 -16.71 -10.71 3.00
N THR A 129 -17.92 -11.14 3.36
CA THR A 129 -18.95 -11.58 2.42
C THR A 129 -20.09 -10.58 2.44
N GLY A 130 -20.38 -9.97 1.30
CA GLY A 130 -21.41 -8.93 1.19
C GLY A 130 -20.84 -7.53 1.42
N ASP A 131 -21.63 -6.69 2.09
CA ASP A 131 -21.28 -5.29 2.34
C ASP A 131 -20.13 -5.17 3.36
N ALA A 132 -19.40 -4.04 3.28
CA ALA A 132 -18.38 -3.73 4.25
C ALA A 132 -18.99 -3.56 5.66
N PRO A 133 -18.38 -4.12 6.71
CA PRO A 133 -18.85 -3.92 8.07
C PRO A 133 -18.64 -2.46 8.49
N ALA A 134 -19.52 -1.97 9.36
CA ALA A 134 -19.36 -0.70 10.06
C ALA A 134 -18.42 -0.82 11.28
N GLY A 135 -18.19 -2.03 11.77
CA GLY A 135 -17.26 -2.27 12.88
C GLY A 135 -16.94 -3.74 13.11
N VAL A 136 -16.18 -3.98 14.16
CA VAL A 136 -15.79 -5.31 14.63
C VAL A 136 -15.93 -5.39 16.13
N GLU A 137 -16.36 -6.55 16.62
CA GLU A 137 -16.38 -6.90 18.04
C GLU A 137 -15.58 -8.19 18.26
N LEU A 138 -14.75 -8.22 19.30
CA LEU A 138 -14.11 -9.42 19.80
C LEU A 138 -14.84 -9.86 21.07
N VAL A 139 -15.48 -11.03 21.01
CA VAL A 139 -16.31 -11.58 22.08
C VAL A 139 -15.55 -12.70 22.79
N GLY A 140 -15.45 -12.58 24.12
CA GLY A 140 -14.78 -13.59 24.94
C GLY A 140 -15.71 -14.76 25.31
N PRO A 141 -15.20 -15.78 26.03
CA PRO A 141 -15.96 -16.99 26.39
C PRO A 141 -17.22 -16.74 27.22
N SER A 142 -17.32 -15.59 27.91
CA SER A 142 -18.52 -15.19 28.65
C SER A 142 -19.66 -14.69 27.76
N GLY A 143 -19.42 -14.52 26.45
CA GLY A 143 -20.35 -13.86 25.53
C GLY A 143 -20.32 -12.33 25.61
N ALA A 144 -19.48 -11.77 26.48
CA ALA A 144 -19.29 -10.32 26.56
C ALA A 144 -18.31 -9.82 25.49
N VAL A 145 -18.58 -8.64 24.95
CA VAL A 145 -17.63 -7.93 24.08
C VAL A 145 -16.42 -7.54 24.92
N TRP A 146 -15.29 -8.14 24.62
CA TRP A 146 -14.01 -7.80 25.24
C TRP A 146 -13.42 -6.54 24.62
N SER A 147 -13.48 -6.44 23.29
CA SER A 147 -12.97 -5.28 22.55
C SER A 147 -13.80 -4.99 21.30
N HIS A 148 -13.80 -3.74 20.84
CA HIS A 148 -14.50 -3.31 19.63
C HIS A 148 -13.69 -2.26 18.86
N GLY A 149 -14.01 -2.10 17.57
CA GLY A 149 -13.50 -1.04 16.71
C GLY A 149 -14.53 -0.65 15.64
N SER A 150 -14.52 0.60 15.20
CA SER A 150 -15.49 1.16 14.23
C SER A 150 -14.78 1.79 13.03
N PHE A 151 -15.32 1.60 11.83
CA PHE A 151 -14.78 2.14 10.58
C PHE A 151 -15.40 3.47 10.17
#